data_AF-A0A849EKY9-F1
#
_entry.id   AF-A0A849EKY9-F1
#
_cell.length_a   1.000
_cell.length_b   1.000
_cell.length_c   1.000
_cell.angle_alpha   90.00
_cell.angle_beta   90.00
_cell.angle_gamma   90.00
#
_symmetry.space_group_name_H-M   'P 1'
#
loop_
_entity.id
_entity.type
_entity.pdbx_description
1 polymer ?
#
loop_
_entity_poly.entity_id
_entity_poly.type
_entity_poly.pdbx_seq_one_letter_code
_entity_poly.pdbx_strand_id
1 'polypeptide(L)'
;MSAHSNTNSIWRRLIEFHVRYRFPLLVFIIVGTIFFAYVGVNNLAIHTDFFSLYPPDHPYIKIYKQYRKMFGTANMLNLVVKVKKGDIYNADTLTKVDRLTQAVLKLKGVNPTQVISLTHPKLKEFAVGTQGLTIKPLIQKIPDTADELQDIQKKVYTSEG
;
A
#
# COMPACT_ATOMS: atom_id res chain seq x y z
N MET A 1 7.93 26.26 -66.98
CA MET A 1 7.07 25.15 -67.45
C MET A 1 7.64 23.84 -66.88
N SER A 2 6.75 22.92 -66.49
CA SER A 2 6.95 21.50 -66.09
C SER A 2 7.71 21.16 -64.78
N ALA A 3 6.98 21.01 -63.67
CA ALA A 3 7.37 20.14 -62.54
C ALA A 3 6.19 19.76 -61.61
N HIS A 4 4.99 19.45 -62.12
CA HIS A 4 3.80 19.15 -61.29
C HIS A 4 2.94 17.96 -61.77
N SER A 5 3.50 17.03 -62.57
CA SER A 5 2.72 15.90 -63.12
C SER A 5 2.85 14.58 -62.33
N ASN A 6 3.84 14.41 -61.45
CA ASN A 6 4.12 13.09 -60.86
C ASN A 6 3.32 12.80 -59.57
N THR A 7 3.07 13.82 -58.75
CA THR A 7 2.33 13.70 -57.48
C THR A 7 0.89 13.19 -57.69
N ASN A 8 0.23 13.66 -58.77
CA ASN A 8 -1.17 13.32 -59.07
C ASN A 8 -1.39 11.83 -59.37
N SER A 9 -0.37 11.09 -59.82
CA SER A 9 -0.50 9.68 -60.19
C SER A 9 -0.53 8.76 -58.96
N ILE A 10 0.24 9.08 -57.93
CA ILE A 10 0.32 8.32 -56.67
C ILE A 10 -0.97 8.48 -55.88
N TRP A 11 -1.48 9.71 -55.78
CA TRP A 11 -2.75 10.00 -55.10
C TRP A 11 -3.93 9.31 -55.79
N ARG A 12 -4.00 9.33 -57.12
CA ARG A 12 -5.04 8.63 -57.87
C ARG A 12 -5.00 7.11 -57.63
N ARG A 13 -3.80 6.50 -57.64
CA ARG A 13 -3.63 5.08 -57.33
C ARG A 13 -4.07 4.72 -55.90
N LEU A 14 -3.77 5.57 -54.92
CA LEU A 14 -4.18 5.37 -53.52
C LEU A 14 -5.71 5.47 -53.36
N ILE A 15 -6.34 6.42 -54.06
CA ILE A 15 -7.80 6.61 -54.06
C ILE A 15 -8.49 5.43 -54.76
N GLU A 16 -8.00 5.02 -55.93
CA GLU A 16 -8.53 3.85 -56.65
C GLU A 16 -8.37 2.57 -55.83
N PHE A 17 -7.24 2.40 -55.14
CA PHE A 17 -7.01 1.28 -54.22
C PHE A 17 -7.99 1.32 -53.04
N HIS A 18 -8.21 2.49 -52.42
CA HIS A 18 -9.18 2.65 -51.34
C HIS A 18 -10.62 2.34 -51.77
N VAL A 19 -11.03 2.80 -52.95
CA VAL A 19 -12.39 2.57 -53.46
C VAL A 19 -12.59 1.11 -53.87
N ARG A 20 -11.59 0.49 -54.50
CA ARG A 20 -11.64 -0.92 -54.95
C ARG A 20 -11.60 -1.91 -53.79
N TYR A 21 -10.86 -1.63 -52.73
CA TYR A 21 -10.65 -2.50 -51.57
C TYR A 21 -11.32 -1.97 -50.30
N ARG A 22 -12.41 -1.20 -50.43
CA ARG A 22 -13.11 -0.54 -49.30
C ARG A 22 -13.45 -1.48 -48.14
N PHE A 23 -13.91 -2.70 -48.42
CA PHE A 23 -14.28 -3.68 -47.39
C PHE A 23 -13.07 -4.27 -46.64
N PRO A 24 -12.03 -4.82 -47.30
CA PRO A 24 -10.86 -5.33 -46.59
C PRO A 24 -10.07 -4.25 -45.86
N LEU A 25 -10.02 -3.01 -46.37
CA LEU A 25 -9.40 -1.88 -45.65
C LEU A 25 -10.20 -1.50 -44.38
N LEU A 26 -11.53 -1.46 -44.47
CA LEU A 26 -12.37 -1.22 -43.30
C LEU A 26 -12.19 -2.31 -42.24
N VAL A 27 -12.18 -3.58 -42.65
CA VAL A 27 -11.95 -4.71 -41.75
C VAL A 27 -10.57 -4.59 -41.09
N PHE A 28 -9.53 -4.26 -41.85
CA PHE A 28 -8.18 -4.09 -41.31
C PHE A 28 -8.12 -2.98 -40.26
N ILE A 29 -8.73 -1.82 -40.53
CA ILE A 29 -8.80 -0.71 -39.56
C ILE A 29 -9.56 -1.14 -38.31
N ILE A 30 -10.74 -1.77 -38.46
CA ILE A 30 -11.55 -2.23 -37.34
C ILE A 30 -10.79 -3.24 -36.48
N VAL A 31 -10.13 -4.22 -37.10
CA VAL A 31 -9.32 -5.22 -36.40
C VAL A 31 -8.15 -4.55 -35.68
N GLY A 32 -7.48 -3.60 -36.32
CA GLY A 32 -6.42 -2.80 -35.69
C GLY A 32 -6.93 -2.02 -34.48
N THR A 33 -8.07 -1.33 -34.61
CA THR A 33 -8.70 -0.58 -33.52
C THR A 33 -9.07 -1.49 -32.36
N ILE A 34 -9.69 -2.65 -32.62
CA ILE A 34 -10.04 -3.62 -31.57
C ILE A 34 -8.78 -4.17 -30.89
N PHE A 35 -7.74 -4.48 -31.66
CA PHE A 35 -6.46 -4.96 -31.11
C PHE A 35 -5.83 -3.92 -30.17
N PHE A 36 -5.70 -2.67 -30.60
CA PHE A 36 -5.16 -1.60 -29.75
C PHE A 36 -6.06 -1.31 -28.53
N ALA A 37 -7.38 -1.36 -28.69
CA ALA A 37 -8.31 -1.21 -27.57
C ALA A 37 -8.15 -2.34 -26.55
N TYR A 38 -8.04 -3.59 -27.00
CA TYR A 38 -7.84 -4.75 -26.14
C TYR A 38 -6.51 -4.68 -25.37
N VAL A 39 -5.42 -4.36 -26.06
CA VAL A 39 -4.10 -4.19 -25.42
C VAL A 39 -4.10 -3.00 -24.46
N GLY A 40 -4.70 -1.88 -24.85
CA GLY A 40 -4.79 -0.67 -24.04
C GLY A 40 -5.55 -0.90 -22.74
N VAL A 41 -6.71 -1.56 -22.80
CA VAL A 41 -7.53 -1.87 -21.61
C VAL A 41 -6.81 -2.84 -20.67
N ASN A 42 -6.15 -3.87 -21.21
CA ASN A 42 -5.49 -4.87 -20.37
C ASN A 42 -4.20 -4.38 -19.73
N ASN A 43 -3.47 -3.48 -20.39
CA ASN A 43 -2.18 -2.99 -19.90
C ASN A 43 -2.27 -1.64 -19.19
N LEU A 44 -3.46 -1.08 -19.01
CA LEU A 44 -3.66 0.16 -18.27
C LEU A 44 -3.50 -0.08 -16.77
N ALA A 45 -2.25 -0.11 -16.30
CA ALA A 45 -1.94 -0.08 -14.88
C ALA A 45 -1.87 1.37 -14.40
N ILE A 46 -2.89 1.80 -13.63
CA ILE A 46 -2.86 3.10 -12.96
C ILE A 46 -1.87 2.99 -11.79
N HIS A 47 -0.64 3.42 -12.01
CA HIS A 47 0.35 3.56 -10.95
C HIS A 47 0.15 4.89 -10.23
N THR A 48 -0.51 4.86 -9.07
CA THR A 48 -0.61 6.04 -8.19
C THR A 48 0.70 6.21 -7.41
N ASP A 49 1.78 6.56 -8.12
CA ASP A 49 3.04 6.95 -7.49
C ASP A 49 3.16 8.47 -7.52
N PHE A 50 2.82 9.14 -6.42
CA PHE A 50 2.98 10.59 -6.30
C PHE A 50 4.44 11.03 -6.55
N PHE A 51 5.41 10.12 -6.38
CA PHE A 51 6.82 10.43 -6.63
C PHE A 51 7.18 10.46 -8.12
N SER A 52 6.35 9.92 -9.01
CA SER A 52 6.55 10.01 -10.46
C SER A 52 6.16 11.39 -11.03
N LEU A 53 5.47 12.21 -10.23
CA LEU A 53 5.16 13.60 -10.57
C LEU A 53 6.36 14.53 -10.33
N TYR A 54 7.38 14.09 -9.57
CA TYR A 54 8.56 14.92 -9.32
C TYR A 54 9.54 14.89 -10.51
N PRO A 55 10.23 16.01 -10.80
CA PRO A 55 11.29 16.05 -11.81
C PRO A 55 12.39 15.03 -11.47
N PRO A 56 12.62 14.01 -12.32
CA PRO A 56 13.53 12.92 -12.00
C PRO A 56 15.00 13.35 -11.93
N ASP A 57 15.38 14.42 -12.62
CA ASP A 57 16.77 14.88 -12.72
C ASP A 57 17.26 15.73 -11.53
N HIS A 58 16.39 16.10 -10.62
CA HIS A 58 16.76 16.97 -9.51
C HIS A 58 17.66 16.23 -8.48
N PRO A 59 18.80 16.80 -8.06
CA PRO A 59 19.77 16.13 -7.19
C PRO A 59 19.17 15.69 -5.83
N TYR A 60 18.23 16.46 -5.29
CA TYR A 60 17.54 16.09 -4.05
C TYR A 60 16.64 14.86 -4.19
N ILE A 61 16.02 14.66 -5.36
CA ILE A 61 15.17 13.49 -5.62
C ILE A 61 16.03 12.23 -5.73
N LYS A 62 17.26 12.35 -6.26
CA LYS A 62 18.23 11.24 -6.31
C LYS A 62 18.66 10.79 -4.92
N ILE A 63 19.02 11.75 -4.05
CA ILE A 63 19.36 11.49 -2.65
C ILE A 63 18.15 10.87 -1.92
N TYR A 64 16.96 11.45 -2.07
CA TYR A 64 15.75 10.92 -1.46
C TYR A 64 15.50 9.46 -1.88
N LYS A 65 15.58 9.13 -3.18
CA LYS A 65 15.41 7.75 -3.68
C LYS A 65 16.46 6.78 -3.14
N GLN A 66 17.70 7.23 -2.94
CA GLN A 66 18.80 6.41 -2.40
C GLN A 66 18.56 6.04 -0.94
N TYR A 67 18.18 7.00 -0.10
CA TYR A 67 18.08 6.80 1.36
C TYR A 67 16.67 6.37 1.82
N ARG A 68 15.61 6.58 1.02
CA ARG A 68 14.23 6.19 1.38
C ARG A 68 14.10 4.71 1.78
N LYS A 69 14.87 3.81 1.17
CA LYS A 69 14.86 2.38 1.53
C LYS A 69 15.32 2.12 2.98
N MET A 70 16.16 2.98 3.54
CA MET A 70 16.70 2.84 4.90
C MET A 70 15.71 3.28 5.98
N PHE A 71 14.83 4.24 5.67
CA PHE A 71 13.87 4.78 6.65
C PHE A 71 12.56 3.98 6.75
N GLY A 72 12.40 2.92 5.94
CA GLY A 72 11.15 2.17 5.85
C GLY A 72 10.10 2.90 4.99
N THR A 73 9.14 2.13 4.51
CA THR A 73 8.13 2.61 3.56
C THR A 73 7.21 3.66 4.18
N ALA A 74 6.80 4.67 3.41
CA ALA A 74 5.79 5.67 3.78
C ALA A 74 4.36 5.08 3.93
N ASN A 75 4.21 3.77 3.88
CA ASN A 75 2.94 3.07 3.96
C ASN A 75 2.70 2.66 5.42
N MET A 76 2.03 3.53 6.17
CA MET A 76 1.63 3.27 7.55
C MET A 76 0.19 2.72 7.56
N LEU A 77 -0.01 1.58 8.21
CA LEU A 77 -1.34 0.99 8.42
C LEU A 77 -1.74 1.22 9.88
N ASN A 78 -2.79 2.01 10.10
CA ASN A 78 -3.38 2.23 11.42
C ASN A 78 -4.68 1.45 11.55
N LEU A 79 -4.76 0.58 12.57
CA LEU A 79 -5.97 -0.16 12.91
C LEU A 79 -6.48 0.33 14.25
N VAL A 80 -7.70 0.86 14.28
CA VAL A 80 -8.34 1.36 15.50
C VAL A 80 -9.50 0.46 15.87
N VAL A 81 -9.48 -0.10 17.08
CA VAL A 81 -10.56 -0.95 17.60
C VAL A 81 -11.37 -0.15 18.60
N LYS A 82 -12.67 0.00 18.35
CA LYS A 82 -13.63 0.67 19.24
C LYS A 82 -14.63 -0.33 19.81
N VAL A 83 -14.77 -0.35 21.14
CA VAL A 83 -15.83 -1.09 21.84
C VAL A 83 -17.14 -0.29 21.81
N LYS A 84 -18.27 -0.99 21.63
CA LYS A 84 -19.61 -0.35 21.55
C LYS A 84 -20.18 0.04 22.92
N LYS A 85 -19.82 -0.69 23.98
CA LYS A 85 -20.27 -0.47 25.36
C LYS A 85 -19.14 -0.86 26.31
N GLY A 86 -18.87 -0.06 27.34
CA GLY A 86 -17.82 -0.30 28.33
C GLY A 86 -16.42 0.10 27.86
N ASP A 87 -15.41 -0.50 28.48
CA ASP A 87 -13.99 -0.19 28.25
C ASP A 87 -13.29 -1.30 27.44
N ILE A 88 -12.11 -1.00 26.88
CA ILE A 88 -11.29 -1.94 26.09
C ILE A 88 -10.67 -3.06 26.95
N TYR A 89 -10.60 -2.86 28.27
CA TYR A 89 -10.08 -3.82 29.24
C TYR A 89 -11.09 -4.93 29.53
N ASN A 90 -11.37 -5.75 28.52
CA ASN A 90 -12.13 -6.98 28.67
C ASN A 90 -11.45 -8.11 27.89
N ALA A 91 -11.56 -9.34 28.40
CA ALA A 91 -10.90 -10.51 27.83
C ALA A 91 -11.25 -10.71 26.35
N ASP A 92 -12.52 -10.50 25.98
CA ASP A 92 -12.98 -10.63 24.59
C ASP A 92 -12.32 -9.63 23.64
N THR A 93 -12.15 -8.38 24.07
CA THR A 93 -11.56 -7.30 23.26
C THR A 93 -10.06 -7.48 23.15
N LEU A 94 -9.38 -7.79 24.26
CA LEU A 94 -7.95 -8.09 24.24
C LEU A 94 -7.64 -9.32 23.36
N THR A 95 -8.47 -10.36 23.42
CA THR A 95 -8.35 -11.53 22.53
C THR A 95 -8.53 -11.15 21.06
N LYS A 96 -9.47 -10.26 20.75
CA LYS A 96 -9.65 -9.76 19.37
C LYS A 96 -8.45 -8.94 18.91
N VAL A 97 -7.91 -8.06 19.76
CA VAL A 97 -6.70 -7.28 19.44
C VAL A 97 -5.49 -8.19 19.23
N ASP A 98 -5.35 -9.26 20.03
CA ASP A 98 -4.27 -10.23 19.83
C ASP A 98 -4.39 -10.95 18.49
N ARG A 99 -5.59 -11.46 18.16
CA ARG A 99 -5.85 -12.08 16.85
C ARG A 99 -5.55 -11.14 15.69
N LEU A 100 -5.94 -9.87 15.80
CA LEU A 100 -5.65 -8.85 14.79
C LEU A 100 -4.13 -8.62 14.67
N THR A 101 -3.43 -8.50 15.79
CA THR A 101 -1.97 -8.31 15.83
C THR A 101 -1.26 -9.49 15.17
N GLN A 102 -1.64 -10.72 15.50
CA GLN A 102 -1.07 -11.93 14.88
C GLN A 102 -1.40 -12.03 13.38
N ALA A 103 -2.61 -11.62 12.96
CA ALA A 103 -2.97 -11.59 11.55
C ALA A 103 -2.12 -10.58 10.78
N VAL A 104 -1.91 -9.38 11.33
CA VAL A 104 -1.07 -8.33 10.71
C VAL A 104 0.39 -8.78 10.59
N LEU A 105 0.93 -9.45 11.61
CA LEU A 105 2.28 -10.01 11.57
C LEU A 105 2.49 -11.06 10.47
N LYS A 106 1.42 -11.73 10.02
CA LYS A 106 1.45 -12.74 8.95
C LYS A 106 1.28 -12.14 7.55
N LEU A 107 0.95 -10.86 7.42
CA LEU A 107 0.75 -10.21 6.12
C LEU A 107 2.09 -10.03 5.39
N LYS A 108 2.11 -10.36 4.10
CA LYS A 108 3.27 -10.12 3.24
C LYS A 108 3.49 -8.61 3.07
N GLY A 109 4.68 -8.13 3.41
CA GLY A 109 5.07 -6.71 3.30
C GLY A 109 5.01 -5.93 4.62
N VAL A 110 4.53 -6.53 5.71
CA VAL A 110 4.64 -5.95 7.05
C VAL A 110 6.02 -6.25 7.63
N ASN A 111 6.67 -5.25 8.22
CA ASN A 111 7.89 -5.45 8.99
C ASN A 111 7.54 -5.77 10.46
N PRO A 112 7.76 -7.00 10.95
CA PRO A 112 7.39 -7.39 12.31
C PRO A 112 8.05 -6.53 13.40
N THR A 113 9.24 -5.99 13.12
CA THR A 113 9.96 -5.13 14.07
C THR A 113 9.33 -3.73 14.23
N GLN A 114 8.47 -3.33 13.30
CA GLN A 114 7.82 -2.02 13.27
C GLN A 114 6.34 -2.07 13.71
N VAL A 115 5.80 -3.24 14.03
CA VAL A 115 4.44 -3.37 14.57
C VAL A 115 4.40 -2.88 16.02
N ILE A 116 3.46 -1.98 16.31
CA ILE A 116 3.17 -1.46 17.65
C ILE A 116 1.70 -1.80 17.95
N SER A 117 1.46 -2.58 18.99
CA SER A 117 0.13 -2.99 19.45
C SER A 117 0.20 -3.29 20.95
N LEU A 118 -0.94 -3.16 21.65
CA LEU A 118 -1.07 -3.43 23.09
C LEU A 118 -0.63 -4.85 23.46
N THR A 119 -0.89 -5.82 22.58
CA THR A 119 -0.54 -7.24 22.81
C THR A 119 0.81 -7.63 22.21
N HIS A 120 1.54 -6.70 21.58
CA HIS A 120 2.82 -7.00 20.95
C HIS A 120 3.97 -6.95 21.97
N PRO A 121 4.93 -7.89 21.96
CA PRO A 121 6.05 -7.92 22.91
C PRO A 121 7.02 -6.72 22.82
N LYS A 122 6.83 -5.87 21.81
CA LYS A 122 7.59 -4.62 21.64
C LYS A 122 7.15 -3.55 22.64
N LEU A 123 5.90 -3.59 23.10
CA LEU A 123 5.41 -2.68 24.12
C LEU A 123 5.86 -3.20 25.49
N LYS A 124 6.83 -2.50 26.08
CA LYS A 124 7.46 -2.89 27.34
C LYS A 124 7.02 -1.94 28.45
N GLU A 125 6.66 -2.53 29.58
CA GLU A 125 6.47 -1.87 30.86
C GLU A 125 7.83 -1.73 31.56
N PHE A 126 8.07 -0.55 32.14
CA PHE A 126 9.19 -0.29 33.03
C PHE A 126 8.68 -0.28 34.48
N ALA A 127 8.94 -1.35 35.23
CA ALA A 127 8.60 -1.43 36.64
C ALA A 127 9.85 -1.14 37.49
N VAL A 128 9.79 -0.10 38.32
CA VAL A 128 10.84 0.23 39.29
C VAL A 128 10.49 -0.44 40.62
N GLY A 129 11.23 -1.49 40.97
CA GLY A 129 11.07 -2.19 42.23
C GLY A 129 12.17 -1.82 43.24
N THR A 130 11.98 -2.23 44.49
CA THR A 130 12.98 -2.06 45.57
C THR A 130 14.30 -2.79 45.31
N GLN A 131 14.32 -3.76 44.39
CA GLN A 131 15.51 -4.52 43.97
C GLN A 131 16.06 -4.10 42.59
N GLY A 132 15.52 -3.05 41.97
CA GLY A 132 16.02 -2.50 40.69
C GLY A 132 14.95 -2.33 39.60
N LEU A 133 15.42 -1.96 38.40
CA LEU A 133 14.61 -1.77 37.20
C LEU A 133 14.30 -3.11 36.52
N THR A 134 13.01 -3.42 36.33
CA THR A 134 12.55 -4.61 35.61
C THR A 134 11.80 -4.20 34.35
N ILE A 135 12.24 -4.70 33.19
CA ILE A 135 11.60 -4.43 31.90
C ILE A 135 10.86 -5.69 31.45
N LYS A 136 9.52 -5.61 31.34
CA LYS A 136 8.67 -6.75 30.94
C LYS A 136 7.70 -6.34 29.83
N PRO A 137 7.23 -7.26 28.96
CA PRO A 137 6.14 -6.97 28.04
C PRO A 137 4.86 -6.57 28.80
N LEU A 138 4.13 -5.58 28.29
CA LEU A 138 2.94 -5.03 28.95
C LEU A 138 1.81 -6.07 29.10
N ILE A 139 1.63 -6.92 28.09
CA ILE A 139 0.69 -8.05 28.12
C ILE A 139 1.50 -9.33 27.80
N GLN A 140 1.69 -10.20 28.79
CA GLN A 140 2.39 -11.49 28.63
C GLN A 140 1.44 -12.65 28.33
N LYS A 141 0.24 -12.60 28.87
CA LYS A 141 -0.87 -13.54 28.63
C LYS A 141 -2.15 -12.71 28.63
N ILE A 142 -3.10 -13.05 27.75
CA ILE A 142 -4.43 -12.43 27.79
C ILE A 142 -5.04 -12.79 29.16
N PRO A 143 -5.39 -11.80 30.00
CA PRO A 143 -5.92 -12.08 31.32
C PRO A 143 -7.32 -12.67 31.21
N ASP A 144 -7.56 -13.74 31.99
CA ASP A 144 -8.86 -14.40 32.09
C ASP A 144 -9.67 -13.83 33.28
N THR A 145 -9.02 -13.07 34.17
CA THR A 145 -9.58 -12.66 35.47
C THR A 145 -9.76 -11.14 35.58
N ALA A 146 -10.84 -10.70 36.25
CA ALA A 146 -11.17 -9.27 36.42
C ALA A 146 -10.09 -8.46 37.16
N ASP A 147 -9.37 -9.07 38.10
CA ASP A 147 -8.29 -8.40 38.85
C ASP A 147 -7.04 -8.18 37.99
N GLU A 148 -6.72 -9.12 37.10
CA GLU A 148 -5.61 -8.98 36.14
C GLU A 148 -5.89 -7.88 35.09
N LEU A 149 -7.17 -7.67 34.75
CA LEU A 149 -7.58 -6.59 33.85
C LEU A 149 -7.39 -5.20 34.48
N GLN A 150 -7.65 -5.05 35.77
CA GLN A 150 -7.41 -3.80 36.50
C GLN A 150 -5.91 -3.51 36.65
N ASP A 151 -5.09 -4.55 36.85
CA ASP A 151 -3.64 -4.41 36.91
C ASP A 151 -3.07 -3.95 35.55
N ILE A 152 -3.51 -4.52 34.43
CA ILE A 152 -3.12 -4.06 33.10
C ILE A 152 -3.58 -2.62 32.83
N GLN A 153 -4.79 -2.26 33.25
CA GLN A 153 -5.29 -0.89 33.12
C GLN A 153 -4.35 0.10 33.84
N LYS A 154 -4.01 -0.19 35.09
CA LYS A 154 -3.10 0.64 35.88
C LYS A 154 -1.71 0.75 35.26
N LYS A 155 -1.19 -0.36 34.72
CA LYS A 155 0.11 -0.41 34.03
C LYS A 155 0.14 0.42 32.75
N VAL A 156 -0.91 0.34 31.92
CA VAL A 156 -1.03 1.17 30.70
C VAL A 156 -0.95 2.65 31.08
N TYR A 157 -1.74 3.11 32.04
CA TYR A 157 -1.76 4.51 32.46
C TYR A 157 -0.47 4.98 33.15
N THR A 158 0.29 4.07 33.76
CA THR A 158 1.55 4.41 34.45
C THR A 158 2.73 4.44 33.46
N SER A 159 2.61 3.74 32.32
CA SER A 159 3.67 3.64 31.31
C SER A 159 3.70 4.78 30.28
N GLU A 160 2.67 5.65 30.23
CA GLU A 160 2.64 6.84 29.35
C GLU A 160 3.29 8.10 29.97
N GLY A 161 4.28 7.92 30.86
CA GLY A 161 5.11 8.97 31.44
C GLY A 161 6.49 9.06 30.82
#